data_AF-A0A953GJL0-F1
#
_entry.id   AF-A0A953GJL0-F1
#
_cell.length_a   1.000
_cell.length_b   1.000
_cell.length_c   1.000
_cell.angle_alpha   90.00
_cell.angle_beta   90.00
_cell.angle_gamma   90.00
#
_symmetry.space_group_name_H-M   'P 1'
#
loop_
_entity.id
_entity.type
_entity.pdbx_description
1 polymer ?
#
loop_
_entity_poly.entity_id
_entity_poly.type
_entity_poly.pdbx_seq_one_letter_code
_entity_poly.pdbx_strand_id
1 'polypeptide(L)'
;MSTESIGDKLRRLREENELPLRKVAAMVDIDVAILSKMERGERRLTKEIVQKLAKLYKHDTEELLVLFLSDKVLYEIGDEDLAIKALHVAEEQIKYQKKQNRK
;
A
#
# COMPACT_ATOMS: atom_id res chain seq x y z
N MET A 1 11.77 13.62 3.76
CA MET A 1 10.65 12.66 3.86
C MET A 1 11.01 11.52 2.94
N SER A 2 11.17 10.31 3.46
CA SER A 2 11.62 9.17 2.66
C SER A 2 10.57 8.85 1.58
N THR A 3 10.95 8.93 0.32
CA THR A 3 10.15 8.55 -0.86
C THR A 3 10.10 7.03 -0.98
N GLU A 4 9.72 6.36 0.11
CA GLU A 4 9.65 4.91 0.19
C GLU A 4 8.32 4.44 -0.42
N SER A 5 8.36 3.52 -1.37
CA SER A 5 7.14 2.87 -1.88
C SER A 5 6.62 1.84 -0.89
N ILE A 6 5.35 1.44 -1.02
CA ILE A 6 4.80 0.34 -0.23
C ILE A 6 5.60 -0.96 -0.43
N GLY A 7 6.13 -1.19 -1.63
CA GLY A 7 6.95 -2.36 -1.94
C GLY A 7 8.24 -2.37 -1.13
N ASP A 8 8.94 -1.24 -1.10
CA ASP A 8 10.18 -1.06 -0.33
C ASP A 8 9.93 -1.23 1.17
N LYS A 9 8.86 -0.62 1.70
CA LYS A 9 8.47 -0.76 3.10
C LYS A 9 8.20 -2.21 3.49
N LEU A 10 7.45 -2.94 2.66
CA LEU A 10 7.13 -4.36 2.92
C LEU A 10 8.37 -5.25 2.84
N ARG A 11 9.30 -4.93 1.93
CA ARG A 11 10.59 -5.61 1.86
C ARG A 11 11.41 -5.41 3.12
N ARG A 12 11.51 -4.17 3.62
CA ARG A 12 12.21 -3.87 4.87
C ARG A 12 11.60 -4.62 6.05
N LEU A 13 10.27 -4.57 6.20
CA LEU A 13 9.57 -5.31 7.26
C LEU A 13 9.82 -6.82 7.18
N ARG A 14 9.88 -7.38 5.96
CA ARG A 14 10.23 -8.79 5.77
C ARG A 14 11.63 -9.11 6.28
N GLU A 15 12.60 -8.28 5.91
CA GLU A 15 14.01 -8.45 6.26
C GLU A 15 14.23 -8.25 7.77
N GLU A 16 13.55 -7.27 8.39
CA GLU A 16 13.54 -7.05 9.84
C GLU A 16 12.95 -8.22 10.63
N ASN A 17 11.97 -8.92 10.06
CA ASN A 17 11.41 -10.13 10.66
C ASN A 17 12.23 -11.40 10.32
N GLU A 18 13.37 -11.26 9.62
CA GLU A 18 14.24 -12.36 9.19
C GLU A 18 13.50 -13.44 8.37
N LEU A 19 12.44 -13.03 7.66
CA LEU A 19 11.60 -13.94 6.89
C LEU A 19 12.11 -14.08 5.45
N PRO A 20 12.41 -15.30 4.98
CA PRO A 20 12.74 -15.50 3.58
C PRO A 20 11.48 -15.36 2.71
N LEU A 21 11.63 -14.83 1.49
CA LEU A 21 10.54 -14.63 0.51
C LEU A 21 9.63 -15.87 0.39
N ARG A 22 10.22 -17.07 0.30
CA ARG A 22 9.50 -18.34 0.20
C ARG A 22 8.50 -18.58 1.34
N LYS A 23 8.85 -18.18 2.56
CA LYS A 23 8.02 -18.39 3.75
C LYS A 23 6.85 -17.42 3.77
N VAL A 24 7.12 -16.15 3.46
CA VAL A 24 6.08 -15.12 3.34
C VAL A 24 5.10 -15.46 2.22
N ALA A 25 5.61 -15.81 1.03
CA ALA A 25 4.79 -16.15 -0.13
C ALA A 25 3.83 -17.31 0.17
N ALA A 26 4.32 -18.36 0.83
CA ALA A 26 3.48 -19.47 1.29
C ALA A 26 2.43 -19.04 2.33
N MET A 27 2.77 -18.13 3.25
CA MET A 27 1.84 -17.65 4.30
C MET A 27 0.74 -16.75 3.75
N VAL A 28 1.02 -15.99 2.69
CA VAL A 28 0.03 -15.10 2.05
C VAL A 28 -0.66 -15.73 0.84
N ASP A 29 -0.29 -16.97 0.51
CA ASP A 29 -0.84 -17.78 -0.58
C ASP A 29 -0.63 -17.14 -1.97
N ILE A 30 0.63 -16.78 -2.27
CA ILE A 30 1.05 -16.26 -3.57
C ILE A 30 2.38 -16.89 -4.02
N ASP A 31 2.69 -16.76 -5.30
CA ASP A 31 3.97 -17.19 -5.84
C ASP A 31 5.15 -16.31 -5.35
N VAL A 32 6.30 -16.92 -5.12
CA VAL A 32 7.52 -16.25 -4.63
C VAL A 32 7.96 -15.13 -5.58
N ALA A 33 7.89 -15.35 -6.90
CA ALA A 33 8.22 -14.34 -7.89
C ALA A 33 7.20 -13.20 -7.90
N ILE A 34 5.92 -13.46 -7.59
CA ILE A 34 4.90 -12.42 -7.44
C ILE A 34 5.23 -11.53 -6.25
N LEU A 35 5.51 -12.13 -5.07
CA LEU A 35 5.92 -11.37 -3.89
C LEU A 35 7.17 -10.54 -4.17
N SER A 36 8.15 -11.14 -4.84
CA SER A 36 9.41 -10.48 -5.20
C SER A 36 9.19 -9.28 -6.13
N LYS A 37 8.28 -9.39 -7.11
CA LYS A 37 7.90 -8.26 -7.98
C LYS A 37 7.14 -7.18 -7.22
N MET A 38 6.29 -7.55 -6.26
CA MET A 38 5.58 -6.59 -5.40
C MET A 38 6.54 -5.78 -4.53
N GLU A 39 7.53 -6.44 -3.93
CA GLU A 39 8.57 -5.77 -3.11
C GLU A 39 9.47 -4.82 -3.92
N ARG A 40 9.56 -4.98 -5.24
CA ARG A 40 10.31 -4.08 -6.13
C ARG A 40 9.43 -3.02 -6.81
N GLY A 41 8.13 -2.98 -6.53
CA GLY A 41 7.19 -2.09 -7.22
C GLY A 41 6.88 -2.46 -8.68
N GLU A 42 7.42 -3.57 -9.18
CA GLU A 42 7.15 -4.08 -10.54
C GLU A 42 5.74 -4.66 -10.68
N ARG A 43 5.11 -5.03 -9.57
CA ARG A 43 3.74 -5.53 -9.55
C ARG A 43 2.89 -4.87 -8.47
N ARG A 44 1.71 -4.39 -8.87
CA ARG A 44 0.73 -3.78 -7.97
C ARG A 44 0.27 -4.74 -6.88
N LEU A 45 0.21 -4.25 -5.65
CA LEU A 45 -0.35 -4.97 -4.52
C LEU A 45 -1.87 -4.82 -4.49
N THR A 46 -2.54 -5.78 -3.87
CA THR A 46 -3.95 -5.66 -3.51
C THR A 46 -4.07 -5.24 -2.05
N LYS A 47 -5.18 -4.58 -1.70
CA LYS A 47 -5.47 -4.20 -0.31
C LYS A 47 -5.44 -5.41 0.63
N GLU A 48 -5.96 -6.54 0.17
CA GLU A 48 -5.99 -7.80 0.91
C GLU A 48 -4.58 -8.32 1.22
N ILE A 49 -3.67 -8.27 0.24
CA ILE A 49 -2.26 -8.65 0.44
C ILE A 49 -1.59 -7.72 1.44
N VAL A 50 -1.79 -6.41 1.31
CA VAL A 50 -1.23 -5.43 2.26
C VAL A 50 -1.70 -5.72 3.69
N GLN A 51 -2.99 -6.03 3.88
CA GLN A 51 -3.54 -6.39 5.19
C GLN A 51 -2.99 -7.72 5.73
N LYS A 52 -2.83 -8.74 4.87
CA LYS A 52 -2.22 -10.02 5.26
C LYS A 52 -0.77 -9.82 5.69
N LEU A 53 0.01 -9.04 4.94
CA LEU A 53 1.41 -8.75 5.24
C LEU A 53 1.56 -7.90 6.50
N ALA A 54 0.69 -6.90 6.71
CA ALA A 54 0.68 -6.10 7.93
C ALA A 54 0.52 -6.97 9.19
N LYS A 55 -0.44 -7.91 9.16
CA LYS A 55 -0.66 -8.88 10.24
C LYS A 55 0.53 -9.82 10.41
N LEU A 56 1.10 -10.30 9.30
CA LEU A 56 2.25 -11.21 9.33
C LEU A 56 3.47 -10.56 9.99
N TYR A 57 3.77 -9.32 9.63
CA TYR A 57 4.91 -8.56 10.14
C TYR A 57 4.63 -7.85 11.46
N LYS A 58 3.42 -8.02 12.04
CA LYS A 58 2.95 -7.35 13.26
C LYS A 58 3.15 -5.83 13.20
N HIS A 59 2.90 -5.25 12.04
CA HIS A 59 3.05 -3.82 11.79
C HIS A 59 1.67 -3.14 11.66
N ASP A 60 1.64 -1.82 11.82
CA ASP A 60 0.40 -1.07 11.74
C ASP A 60 -0.24 -1.21 10.35
N THR A 61 -1.45 -1.77 10.34
CA THR A 61 -2.20 -1.97 9.09
C THR A 61 -2.65 -0.64 8.51
N GLU A 62 -2.95 0.36 9.35
CA GLU A 62 -3.35 1.68 8.90
C GLU A 62 -2.19 2.39 8.20
N GLU A 63 -0.98 2.36 8.80
CA GLU A 63 0.23 2.93 8.19
C GLU A 63 0.49 2.36 6.78
N LEU A 64 0.45 1.02 6.65
CA LEU A 64 0.66 0.36 5.37
C LEU A 64 -0.46 0.62 4.35
N LEU A 65 -1.70 0.75 4.81
CA LEU A 65 -2.82 1.08 3.94
C LEU A 65 -2.74 2.54 3.45
N VAL A 66 -2.30 3.47 4.28
CA VAL A 66 -2.07 4.86 3.87
C VAL A 66 -0.99 4.91 2.80
N LEU A 67 0.13 4.22 3.00
CA LEU A 67 1.21 4.17 2.02
C LEU A 67 0.77 3.49 0.71
N PHE A 68 0.03 2.38 0.80
CA PHE A 68 -0.57 1.72 -0.36
C PHE A 68 -1.51 2.64 -1.15
N LEU A 69 -2.37 3.40 -0.46
CA LEU A 69 -3.28 4.34 -1.11
C LEU A 69 -2.53 5.52 -1.75
N SER A 70 -1.47 5.99 -1.10
CA SER A 70 -0.58 7.02 -1.64
C SER A 70 0.06 6.56 -2.96
N ASP A 71 0.64 5.37 -2.98
CA ASP A 71 1.24 4.80 -4.20
C ASP A 71 0.19 4.56 -5.29
N LYS A 72 -1.01 4.13 -4.90
CA LYS A 72 -2.11 3.99 -5.85
C LYS A 72 -2.47 5.34 -6.47
N VAL A 73 -2.63 6.38 -5.66
CA VAL A 73 -2.91 7.75 -6.15
C VAL A 73 -1.80 8.24 -7.07
N LEU A 74 -0.54 8.07 -6.67
CA LEU A 74 0.61 8.49 -7.47
C LEU A 74 0.63 7.79 -8.83
N TYR A 75 0.32 6.49 -8.89
CA TYR A 75 0.22 5.82 -10.18
C TYR A 75 -0.93 6.35 -11.04
N GLU A 76 -2.12 6.57 -10.46
CA GLU A 76 -3.31 6.87 -11.26
C GLU A 76 -3.30 8.31 -11.79
N ILE A 77 -2.73 9.26 -11.05
CA ILE A 77 -2.79 10.69 -11.39
C ILE A 77 -1.46 11.44 -11.18
N GLY A 78 -0.37 10.78 -10.81
CA GLY A 78 0.87 11.46 -10.41
C GLY A 78 1.49 12.34 -11.49
N ASP A 79 1.30 11.98 -12.76
CA ASP A 79 1.85 12.69 -13.92
C ASP A 79 0.88 13.76 -14.49
N GLU A 80 -0.29 13.94 -13.88
CA GLU A 80 -1.29 14.91 -14.33
C GLU A 80 -1.01 16.31 -13.77
N ASP A 81 -1.04 17.34 -14.63
CA ASP A 81 -0.82 18.75 -14.22
C ASP A 81 -1.81 19.21 -13.12
N LEU A 82 -3.01 18.61 -13.10
CA LEU A 82 -4.07 18.93 -12.16
C LEU A 82 -4.15 17.97 -10.96
N ALA A 83 -3.20 17.05 -10.79
CA ALA A 83 -3.24 16.00 -9.76
C ALA A 83 -3.51 16.54 -8.35
N ILE A 84 -2.74 17.55 -7.95
CA ILE A 84 -2.87 18.17 -6.63
C ILE A 84 -4.24 18.84 -6.47
N LYS A 85 -4.74 19.53 -7.50
CA LYS A 85 -6.06 20.16 -7.46
C LYS A 85 -7.18 19.11 -7.34
N ALA A 86 -7.07 18.01 -8.08
CA ALA A 86 -8.00 16.90 -8.01
C ALA A 86 -8.02 16.25 -6.61
N LEU A 87 -6.87 16.12 -5.95
CA LEU A 87 -6.78 15.59 -4.58
C LEU A 87 -7.53 16.45 -3.57
N HIS A 88 -7.40 17.78 -3.64
CA HIS A 88 -8.15 18.68 -2.76
C HIS A 88 -9.66 18.56 -2.97
N VAL A 89 -10.11 18.46 -4.23
CA VAL A 89 -11.54 18.27 -4.55
C VAL A 89 -12.03 16.93 -4.00
N ALA A 90 -11.26 15.85 -4.16
CA ALA A 90 -11.60 14.52 -3.65
C ALA A 90 -11.67 14.50 -2.11
N GLU A 91 -10.76 15.19 -1.43
CA GLU A 91 -10.78 15.31 0.03
C GLU A 91 -12.09 15.93 0.54
N GLU A 92 -12.52 17.04 -0.06
CA GLU A 92 -13.76 17.72 0.31
C GLU A 92 -15.00 16.87 0.02
N GLN A 93 -15.01 16.13 -1.09
CA GLN A 93 -16.07 15.17 -1.40
C GLN A 93 -16.16 14.04 -0.35
N ILE A 94 -15.03 13.49 0.10
CA ILE A 94 -14.99 12.46 1.14
C ILE A 94 -15.52 13.00 2.47
N LYS A 95 -15.10 14.21 2.87
CA LYS A 95 -15.61 14.86 4.10
C LYS A 95 -17.12 15.07 4.05
N TYR A 96 -17.63 15.54 2.92
CA TYR A 96 -19.06 15.76 2.72
C TYR A 96 -19.86 14.45 2.82
N GLN A 97 -19.43 13.38 2.12
CA GLN A 97 -20.10 12.08 2.17
C GLN A 97 -20.11 11.48 3.59
N LYS A 98 -18.98 11.55 4.31
CA LYS A 98 -18.92 11.09 5.71
C LYS A 98 -19.86 11.86 6.63
N LYS A 99 -20.12 13.14 6.37
CA LYS A 99 -21.08 13.95 7.13
C LYS A 99 -22.53 13.55 6.84
N GLN A 100 -22.85 13.17 5.60
CA GLN A 100 -24.19 12.70 5.23
C GLN A 100 -24.48 11.30 5.80
N ASN A 101 -23.51 10.38 5.76
CA ASN A 101 -23.67 9.01 6.26
C ASN A 101 -23.68 8.88 7.79
N ARG A 102 -23.44 9.98 8.53
CA ARG A 102 -23.51 10.04 10.00
C ARG A 102 -24.86 10.56 10.51
N LYS A 103 -25.77 10.96 9.61
CA LYS A 103 -27.17 11.26 9.92
C LYS A 103 -28.02 10.03 9.64
#